data_AF-J0K521-F1
#
_entry.id   AF-J0K521-F1
#
_cell.length_a   1.000
_cell.length_b   1.000
_cell.length_c   1.000
_cell.angle_alpha   90.00
_cell.angle_beta   90.00
_cell.angle_gamma   90.00
#
_symmetry.space_group_name_H-M   'P 1'
#
loop_
_entity.id
_entity.type
_entity.pdbx_description
1 polymer ?
#
loop_
_entity_poly.entity_id
_entity_poly.type
_entity_poly.pdbx_seq_one_letter_code
_entity_poly.pdbx_strand_id
1 'polypeptide(L)'
;MPGNAGYPPGPRRAEAGGGHFFAMPSSRIHITDIEAAINHWRQRLPSPDGFTLAPATRALAKVYALMVYRHADEIDEADFPEEALAAWQGWYETTPDTPCIAICSTSQGDDQCKGCGRSFEEVQHWLAYTPAEKRSVWRRITLEHSAWRFNRYAERAAEGPSAGPLQVPVAQA
;
A
#
# COMPACT_ATOMS: atom_id res chain seq x y z
N MET A 1 35.71 -7.31 -34.84
CA MET A 1 35.41 -7.43 -33.39
C MET A 1 35.67 -6.08 -32.74
N PRO A 2 34.66 -5.21 -32.55
CA PRO A 2 34.88 -3.93 -31.87
C PRO A 2 35.14 -4.18 -30.37
N GLY A 3 36.18 -3.53 -29.85
CA GLY A 3 36.68 -3.66 -28.49
C GLY A 3 35.71 -3.13 -27.44
N ASN A 4 35.67 -3.86 -26.32
CA ASN A 4 34.84 -3.58 -25.16
C ASN A 4 35.45 -2.41 -24.37
N ALA A 5 34.87 -1.21 -24.48
CA ALA A 5 35.23 -0.07 -23.66
C ALA A 5 34.67 -0.28 -22.24
N GLY A 6 35.54 -0.73 -21.34
CA GLY A 6 35.22 -0.88 -19.92
C GLY A 6 34.87 0.48 -19.31
N TYR A 7 33.67 0.58 -18.72
CA TYR A 7 33.32 1.70 -17.86
C TYR A 7 34.21 1.68 -16.60
N PRO A 8 34.79 2.82 -16.18
CA PRO A 8 35.52 2.88 -14.93
C PRO A 8 34.55 2.69 -13.74
N PRO A 9 34.98 2.05 -12.65
CA PRO A 9 34.16 1.98 -11.44
C PRO A 9 33.93 3.39 -10.89
N GLY A 10 32.67 3.73 -10.63
CA GLY A 10 32.28 4.97 -9.98
C GLY A 10 32.86 5.08 -8.56
N PRO A 11 32.91 6.30 -7.99
CA PRO A 11 33.52 6.51 -6.68
C PRO A 11 32.81 5.68 -5.61
N ARG A 12 33.60 4.90 -4.84
CA ARG A 12 33.14 4.20 -3.65
C ARG A 12 32.65 5.24 -2.64
N ARG A 13 31.36 5.21 -2.29
CA ARG A 13 30.81 6.01 -1.19
C ARG A 13 31.59 5.69 0.08
N ALA A 14 32.08 6.72 0.74
CA ALA A 14 32.72 6.63 2.04
C ALA A 14 31.74 6.03 3.05
N GLU A 15 32.22 5.01 3.78
CA GLU A 15 31.52 4.38 4.89
C GLU A 15 31.43 5.40 6.04
N ALA A 16 30.33 6.15 6.09
CA ALA A 16 29.97 6.93 7.26
C ALA A 16 29.18 6.03 8.21
N GLY A 17 29.89 5.53 9.24
CA GLY A 17 29.28 4.90 10.40
C GLY A 17 28.31 5.86 11.08
N GLY A 18 27.03 5.48 11.09
CA GLY A 18 25.96 6.17 11.79
C GLY A 18 24.73 5.28 11.72
N GLY A 19 24.43 4.59 12.82
CA GLY A 19 23.27 3.70 12.90
C GLY A 19 22.01 4.46 12.51
N HIS A 20 21.49 4.17 11.31
CA HIS A 20 20.20 4.69 10.88
C HIS A 20 19.16 4.01 11.76
N PHE A 21 18.60 4.76 12.71
CA PHE A 21 17.38 4.35 13.39
C PHE A 21 16.30 4.23 12.31
N PHE A 22 16.02 2.98 11.96
CA PHE A 22 15.19 2.56 10.85
C PHE A 22 13.72 2.73 11.22
N ALA A 23 12.94 3.42 10.39
CA ALA A 23 11.49 3.45 10.52
C ALA A 23 10.89 2.27 9.75
N MET A 24 10.62 1.16 10.44
CA MET A 24 9.79 0.07 9.90
C MET A 24 8.43 0.66 9.48
N PRO A 25 7.87 0.25 8.33
CA PRO A 25 6.48 0.55 8.05
C PRO A 25 5.61 0.03 9.20
N SER A 26 4.57 0.78 9.54
CA SER A 26 3.68 0.39 10.64
C SER A 26 2.89 -0.84 10.23
N SER A 27 2.89 -1.89 11.05
CA SER A 27 2.05 -3.09 10.89
C SER A 27 0.60 -2.81 11.35
N ARG A 28 0.03 -1.67 10.93
CA ARG A 28 -1.31 -1.21 11.30
C ARG A 28 -2.26 -1.29 10.11
N ILE A 29 -3.46 -1.80 10.36
CA ILE A 29 -4.53 -1.90 9.39
C ILE A 29 -5.42 -0.66 9.53
N HIS A 30 -5.55 0.12 8.45
CA HIS A 30 -6.35 1.34 8.43
C HIS A 30 -7.82 1.03 8.18
N ILE A 31 -8.73 1.87 8.71
CA ILE A 31 -10.19 1.70 8.61
C ILE A 31 -10.66 1.56 7.15
N THR A 32 -10.04 2.27 6.20
CA THR A 32 -10.38 2.18 4.77
C THR A 32 -10.11 0.81 4.16
N ASP A 33 -9.12 0.07 4.67
CA ASP A 33 -8.85 -1.29 4.20
C ASP A 33 -9.94 -2.26 4.71
N ILE A 34 -10.47 -2.02 5.91
CA ILE A 34 -11.60 -2.76 6.46
C ILE A 34 -12.87 -2.47 5.65
N GLU A 35 -13.11 -1.21 5.28
CA GLU A 35 -14.23 -0.83 4.40
C GLU A 35 -14.13 -1.52 3.03
N ALA A 36 -12.94 -1.52 2.43
CA ALA A 36 -12.68 -2.21 1.17
C ALA A 36 -12.93 -3.72 1.29
N ALA A 37 -12.46 -4.36 2.37
CA ALA A 37 -12.69 -5.77 2.63
C ALA A 37 -14.18 -6.09 2.86
N ILE A 38 -14.91 -5.26 3.61
CA ILE A 38 -16.36 -5.40 3.79
C ILE A 38 -17.07 -5.34 2.44
N ASN A 39 -16.73 -4.37 1.60
CA ASN A 39 -17.33 -4.21 0.28
C ASN A 39 -17.03 -5.40 -0.63
N HIS A 40 -15.81 -5.93 -0.59
CA HIS A 40 -15.43 -7.16 -1.29
C HIS A 40 -16.34 -8.33 -0.92
N TRP A 41 -16.51 -8.60 0.37
CA TRP A 41 -17.34 -9.72 0.82
C TRP A 41 -18.82 -9.51 0.55
N ARG A 42 -19.33 -8.27 0.64
CA ARG A 42 -20.73 -7.95 0.29
C ARG A 42 -21.04 -8.20 -1.18
N GLN A 43 -20.10 -7.93 -2.08
CA GLN A 43 -20.26 -8.19 -3.51
C GLN A 43 -20.24 -9.69 -3.82
N ARG A 44 -19.37 -10.46 -3.12
CA ARG A 44 -19.17 -11.88 -3.37
C ARG A 44 -20.22 -12.78 -2.70
N LEU A 45 -20.65 -12.40 -1.50
CA LEU A 45 -21.62 -13.12 -0.68
C LEU A 45 -22.68 -12.12 -0.17
N PRO A 46 -23.62 -11.71 -1.04
CA PRO A 46 -24.66 -10.77 -0.66
C PRO A 46 -25.61 -11.37 0.37
N SER A 47 -26.23 -10.49 1.16
CA SER A 47 -27.26 -10.87 2.14
C SER A 47 -28.46 -11.49 1.43
N PRO A 48 -28.86 -12.74 1.74
CA PRO A 48 -30.00 -13.39 1.08
C PRO A 48 -31.32 -12.63 1.26
N ASP A 49 -31.45 -11.94 2.39
CA ASP A 49 -32.64 -11.25 2.91
C ASP A 49 -32.43 -9.72 3.05
N GLY A 50 -31.27 -9.20 2.64
CA GLY A 50 -30.89 -7.79 2.82
C GLY A 50 -30.39 -7.39 4.22
N PHE A 51 -30.48 -8.25 5.24
CA PHE A 51 -30.07 -7.95 6.62
C PHE A 51 -29.01 -8.92 7.20
N THR A 52 -29.05 -10.20 6.85
CA THR A 52 -28.13 -11.24 7.30
C THR A 52 -26.75 -11.14 6.64
N LEU A 53 -25.78 -10.66 7.42
CA LEU A 53 -24.37 -10.63 6.98
C LEU A 53 -23.73 -12.03 7.00
N ALA A 54 -23.01 -12.34 5.91
CA ALA A 54 -22.10 -13.48 5.82
C ALA A 54 -21.04 -13.43 6.94
N PRO A 55 -20.47 -14.58 7.37
CA PRO A 55 -19.51 -14.65 8.47
C PRO A 55 -18.33 -13.67 8.33
N ALA A 56 -17.69 -13.63 7.15
CA ALA A 56 -16.57 -12.73 6.87
C ALA A 56 -16.96 -11.24 7.02
N THR A 57 -18.07 -10.83 6.40
CA THR A 57 -18.59 -9.46 6.50
C THR A 57 -18.92 -9.08 7.94
N ARG A 58 -19.50 -10.02 8.70
CA ARG A 58 -19.87 -9.81 10.10
C ARG A 58 -18.63 -9.65 11.00
N ALA A 59 -17.59 -10.45 10.77
CA ALA A 59 -16.34 -10.37 11.52
C ALA A 59 -15.67 -9.00 11.32
N LEU A 60 -15.54 -8.55 10.06
CA LEU A 60 -15.00 -7.23 9.73
C LEU A 60 -15.86 -6.08 10.27
N ALA A 61 -17.19 -6.19 10.15
CA ALA A 61 -18.11 -5.15 10.63
C ALA A 61 -18.03 -4.93 12.15
N LYS A 62 -17.75 -5.97 12.94
CA LYS A 62 -17.50 -5.83 14.39
C LYS A 62 -16.26 -4.99 14.67
N VAL A 63 -15.16 -5.24 13.96
CA VAL A 63 -13.91 -4.45 14.09
C VAL A 63 -14.15 -3.01 13.68
N TYR A 64 -14.79 -2.81 12.52
CA TYR A 64 -15.15 -1.48 12.02
C TYR A 64 -15.99 -0.69 13.03
N ALA A 65 -17.05 -1.31 13.58
CA ALA A 65 -17.92 -0.67 14.56
C ALA A 65 -17.15 -0.27 15.83
N LEU A 66 -16.22 -1.12 16.29
CA LEU A 66 -15.39 -0.83 17.46
C LEU A 66 -14.41 0.33 17.20
N MET A 67 -13.83 0.39 16.00
CA MET A 67 -12.96 1.50 15.58
C MET A 67 -13.72 2.82 15.54
N VAL A 68 -14.89 2.84 14.90
CA VAL A 68 -15.78 4.03 14.85
C VAL A 68 -16.18 4.47 16.26
N TYR A 69 -16.59 3.53 17.12
CA TYR A 69 -16.95 3.82 18.51
C TYR A 69 -15.78 4.43 19.31
N ARG A 70 -14.56 3.98 19.05
CA ARG A 70 -13.33 4.49 19.69
C ARG A 70 -12.73 5.71 19.01
N HIS A 71 -13.30 6.18 17.90
CA HIS A 71 -12.71 7.20 17.03
C HIS A 71 -11.27 6.86 16.60
N ALA A 72 -11.04 5.59 16.27
CA ALA A 72 -9.74 5.10 15.81
C ALA A 72 -9.75 4.87 14.30
N ASP A 73 -8.69 5.33 13.61
CA ASP A 73 -8.50 5.12 12.17
C ASP A 73 -7.60 3.91 11.87
N GLU A 74 -6.90 3.40 12.87
CA GLU A 74 -5.94 2.30 12.75
C GLU A 74 -6.07 1.31 13.90
N ILE A 75 -5.76 0.04 13.62
CA ILE A 75 -5.62 -1.04 14.59
C ILE A 75 -4.33 -1.81 14.29
N ASP A 76 -3.62 -2.24 15.33
CA ASP A 76 -2.42 -3.08 15.17
C ASP A 76 -2.80 -4.45 14.60
N GLU A 77 -2.00 -4.98 13.68
CA GLU A 77 -2.19 -6.32 13.11
C GLU A 77 -2.27 -7.40 14.22
N ALA A 78 -1.52 -7.24 15.31
CA ALA A 78 -1.54 -8.16 16.44
C ALA A 78 -2.85 -8.12 17.26
N ASP A 79 -3.57 -6.99 17.23
CA ASP A 79 -4.84 -6.80 17.93
C ASP A 79 -6.05 -7.20 17.07
N PHE A 80 -5.83 -7.62 15.82
CA PHE A 80 -6.89 -7.96 14.89
C PHE A 80 -7.47 -9.35 15.20
N PRO A 81 -8.79 -9.48 15.47
CA PRO A 81 -9.39 -10.78 15.76
C PRO A 81 -9.19 -11.78 14.60
N GLU A 82 -8.88 -13.04 14.91
CA GLU A 82 -8.51 -14.07 13.93
C GLU A 82 -9.52 -14.20 12.77
N GLU A 83 -10.81 -14.29 13.08
CA GLU A 83 -11.87 -14.39 12.06
C GLU A 83 -11.89 -13.17 11.12
N ALA A 84 -11.65 -11.98 11.67
CA ALA A 84 -11.64 -10.75 10.91
C ALA A 84 -10.34 -10.65 10.10
N LEU A 85 -9.20 -11.09 10.64
CA LEU A 85 -7.91 -11.07 9.97
C LEU A 85 -7.94 -11.99 8.76
N ALA A 86 -8.49 -13.21 8.91
CA ALA A 86 -8.69 -14.13 7.80
C ALA A 86 -9.59 -13.53 6.70
N ALA A 87 -10.67 -12.85 7.08
CA ALA A 87 -11.54 -12.16 6.13
C ALA A 87 -10.84 -10.98 5.42
N TRP A 88 -10.02 -10.22 6.15
CA TRP A 88 -9.23 -9.13 5.59
C TRP A 88 -8.14 -9.65 4.64
N GLN A 89 -7.45 -10.73 5.01
CA GLN A 89 -6.45 -11.40 4.16
C GLN A 89 -7.07 -11.88 2.84
N GLY A 90 -8.28 -12.47 2.89
CA GLY A 90 -8.99 -12.89 1.68
C GLY A 90 -9.31 -11.73 0.71
N TRP A 91 -9.50 -10.51 1.21
CA TRP A 91 -9.57 -9.32 0.35
C TRP A 91 -8.18 -8.88 -0.12
N TYR A 92 -7.20 -8.83 0.78
CA TYR A 92 -5.82 -8.40 0.49
C TYR A 92 -5.21 -9.19 -0.68
N GLU A 93 -5.44 -10.51 -0.73
CA GLU A 93 -4.99 -11.41 -1.81
C GLU A 93 -5.53 -11.04 -3.19
N THR A 94 -6.62 -10.25 -3.26
CA THR A 94 -7.18 -9.76 -4.53
C THR A 94 -6.59 -8.44 -5.00
N THR A 95 -5.73 -7.81 -4.18
CA THR A 95 -5.09 -6.54 -4.49
C THR A 95 -3.72 -6.76 -5.16
N PRO A 96 -3.21 -5.79 -5.95
CA PRO A 96 -1.86 -5.90 -6.49
C PRO A 96 -0.79 -6.00 -5.40
N ASP A 97 0.08 -7.01 -5.48
CA ASP A 97 1.11 -7.23 -4.45
C ASP A 97 2.16 -6.10 -4.41
N THR A 98 2.42 -5.38 -5.49
CA THR A 98 3.48 -4.35 -5.53
C THR A 98 3.05 -3.09 -6.28
N PRO A 99 3.44 -1.89 -5.80
CA PRO A 99 3.20 -0.63 -6.50
C PRO A 99 4.16 -0.37 -7.67
N CYS A 100 5.02 -1.34 -8.01
CA CYS A 100 6.07 -1.19 -8.99
C CYS A 100 5.55 -1.12 -10.44
N ILE A 101 6.07 -0.16 -11.20
CA ILE A 101 5.76 0.03 -12.64
C ILE A 101 6.95 -0.32 -13.55
N ALA A 102 7.86 -1.17 -13.07
CA ALA A 102 9.11 -1.56 -13.74
C ALA A 102 10.02 -0.38 -14.13
N ILE A 103 9.94 0.73 -13.39
CA ILE A 103 10.85 1.87 -13.49
C ILE A 103 11.41 2.12 -12.08
N CYS A 104 12.72 1.94 -11.94
CA CYS A 104 13.41 2.09 -10.67
C CYS A 104 14.48 3.20 -10.76
N SER A 105 14.34 4.22 -9.91
CA SER A 105 15.34 5.28 -9.79
C SER A 105 16.24 5.11 -8.56
N THR A 106 15.86 4.25 -7.60
CA THR A 106 16.69 3.96 -6.43
C THR A 106 17.91 3.12 -6.79
N SER A 107 17.81 2.25 -7.79
CA SER A 107 18.98 1.57 -8.40
C SER A 107 19.97 2.55 -9.06
N GLN A 108 19.55 3.80 -9.30
CA GLN A 108 20.39 4.88 -9.84
C GLN A 108 20.86 5.86 -8.75
N GLY A 109 20.50 5.61 -7.47
CA GLY A 109 20.98 6.36 -6.31
C GLY A 109 19.99 7.30 -5.65
N ASP A 110 18.72 7.35 -6.07
CA ASP A 110 17.67 8.10 -5.36
C ASP A 110 17.24 7.37 -4.06
N ASP A 111 16.95 8.11 -2.99
CA ASP A 111 16.44 7.53 -1.73
C ASP A 111 14.95 7.16 -1.81
N GLN A 112 14.20 7.77 -2.73
CA GLN A 112 12.80 7.46 -3.03
C GLN A 112 12.63 7.17 -4.51
N CYS A 113 11.94 6.07 -4.83
CA CYS A 113 11.71 5.63 -6.20
C CYS A 113 10.70 6.55 -6.89
N LYS A 114 11.16 7.31 -7.89
CA LYS A 114 10.30 8.19 -8.70
C LYS A 114 9.19 7.43 -9.43
N GLY A 115 9.40 6.15 -9.74
CA GLY A 115 8.42 5.30 -10.39
C GLY A 115 7.25 4.91 -9.49
N CYS A 116 7.53 4.25 -8.36
CA CYS A 116 6.51 3.66 -7.49
C CYS A 116 6.24 4.41 -6.17
N GLY A 117 7.10 5.35 -5.77
CA GLY A 117 6.96 6.12 -4.52
C GLY A 117 7.50 5.42 -3.27
N ARG A 118 8.01 4.20 -3.40
CA ARG A 118 8.65 3.50 -2.28
C ARG A 118 10.03 4.09 -1.97
N SER A 119 10.42 4.10 -0.69
CA SER A 119 11.79 4.37 -0.28
C SER A 119 12.73 3.28 -0.79
N PHE A 120 14.03 3.56 -0.85
CA PHE A 120 15.05 2.56 -1.20
C PHE A 120 14.90 1.30 -0.35
N GLU A 121 14.61 1.47 0.93
CA GLU A 121 14.53 0.38 1.88
C GLU A 121 13.28 -0.47 1.75
N GLU A 122 12.13 0.16 1.52
CA GLU A 122 10.89 -0.55 1.18
C GLU A 122 11.03 -1.31 -0.13
N VAL A 123 11.85 -0.83 -1.07
CA VAL A 123 12.16 -1.57 -2.31
C VAL A 123 13.01 -2.81 -1.99
N GLN A 124 14.02 -2.70 -1.12
CA GLN A 124 14.89 -3.82 -0.75
C GLN A 124 14.18 -4.91 0.06
N HIS A 125 13.35 -4.51 1.03
CA HIS A 125 12.76 -5.42 2.01
C HIS A 125 11.32 -5.84 1.70
N TRP A 126 10.78 -5.45 0.54
CA TRP A 126 9.36 -5.66 0.19
C TRP A 126 8.86 -7.10 0.43
N LEU A 127 9.70 -8.10 0.11
CA LEU A 127 9.32 -9.51 0.24
C LEU A 127 9.24 -9.98 1.69
N ALA A 128 9.90 -9.30 2.62
CA ALA A 128 9.88 -9.62 4.04
C ALA A 128 8.71 -8.94 4.78
N TYR A 129 8.07 -7.93 4.18
CA TYR A 129 6.99 -7.19 4.83
C TYR A 129 5.71 -7.99 4.99
N THR A 130 5.06 -7.83 6.13
CA THR A 130 3.71 -8.36 6.37
C THR A 130 2.70 -7.67 5.45
N PRO A 131 1.52 -8.28 5.22
CA PRO A 131 0.44 -7.62 4.50
C PRO A 131 0.10 -6.24 5.08
N ALA A 132 0.02 -6.07 6.40
CA ALA A 132 -0.29 -4.79 7.02
C ALA A 132 0.79 -3.74 6.75
N GLU A 133 2.07 -4.13 6.86
CA GLU A 133 3.20 -3.27 6.51
C GLU A 133 3.14 -2.82 5.05
N LYS A 134 2.92 -3.75 4.12
CA LYS A 134 2.74 -3.44 2.69
C LYS A 134 1.57 -2.47 2.47
N ARG A 135 0.45 -2.67 3.16
CA ARG A 135 -0.72 -1.78 3.09
C ARG A 135 -0.43 -0.38 3.61
N SER A 136 0.36 -0.24 4.68
CA SER A 136 0.77 1.07 5.18
C SER A 136 1.59 1.84 4.13
N VAL A 137 2.52 1.17 3.43
CA VAL A 137 3.30 1.75 2.33
C VAL A 137 2.39 2.13 1.17
N TRP A 138 1.48 1.24 0.76
CA TRP A 138 0.50 1.51 -0.28
C TRP A 138 -0.38 2.73 0.02
N ARG A 139 -0.85 2.85 1.26
CA ARG A 139 -1.65 4.00 1.70
C ARG A 139 -0.83 5.28 1.62
N ARG A 140 0.40 5.28 2.15
CA ARG A 140 1.30 6.42 2.14
C ARG A 140 1.55 6.92 0.72
N ILE A 141 2.02 6.06 -0.19
CA ILE A 141 2.31 6.46 -1.57
C ILE A 141 1.07 6.95 -2.32
N THR A 142 -0.10 6.39 -2.02
CA THR A 142 -1.37 6.81 -2.64
C THR A 142 -1.78 8.20 -2.18
N LEU A 143 -1.61 8.50 -0.88
CA LEU A 143 -1.90 9.84 -0.33
C LEU A 143 -0.89 10.89 -0.80
N GLU A 144 0.40 10.53 -0.88
CA GLU A 144 1.43 11.44 -1.39
C GLU A 144 1.23 11.76 -2.88
N HIS A 145 0.76 10.78 -3.67
CA HIS A 145 0.40 10.92 -5.09
C HIS A 145 1.49 11.61 -5.96
N SER A 146 2.75 11.49 -5.55
CA SER A 146 3.89 12.20 -6.16
C SER A 146 4.64 11.37 -7.21
N ALA A 147 4.54 10.04 -7.13
CA ALA A 147 5.24 9.11 -7.99
C ALA A 147 4.66 9.05 -9.42
N TRP A 148 5.49 8.64 -10.39
CA TRP A 148 5.10 8.61 -11.81
C TRP A 148 3.97 7.66 -12.14
N ARG A 149 3.77 6.62 -11.33
CA ARG A 149 2.61 5.71 -11.42
C ARG A 149 1.25 6.41 -11.29
N PHE A 150 1.21 7.65 -10.81
CA PHE A 150 0.00 8.44 -10.66
C PHE A 150 -0.16 9.53 -11.72
N ASN A 151 0.86 9.74 -12.57
CA ASN A 151 0.86 10.80 -13.59
C ASN A 151 1.46 10.31 -14.93
N ARG A 152 2.78 10.45 -15.11
CA ARG A 152 3.52 10.25 -16.36
C ARG A 152 3.43 8.82 -16.90
N TYR A 153 3.32 7.84 -16.02
CA TYR A 153 3.28 6.41 -16.34
C TYR A 153 2.11 5.71 -15.63
N ALA A 154 0.97 6.40 -15.53
CA ALA A 154 -0.21 5.88 -14.84
C ALA A 154 -0.78 4.61 -15.51
N GLU A 155 -0.59 4.47 -16.82
CA GLU A 155 -0.97 3.29 -17.59
C GLU A 155 -0.22 2.01 -17.19
N ARG A 156 0.90 2.13 -16.48
CA ARG A 156 1.72 0.99 -16.04
C ARG A 156 1.34 0.45 -14.67
N ALA A 157 0.47 1.13 -13.93
CA ALA A 157 -0.01 0.66 -12.65
C ALA A 157 -0.89 -0.60 -12.84
N ALA A 158 -0.71 -1.62 -12.01
CA ALA A 158 -1.43 -2.89 -12.14
C ALA A 158 -2.95 -2.73 -11.94
N GLU A 159 -3.34 -1.79 -11.09
CA GLU A 159 -4.72 -1.37 -10.86
C GLU A 159 -5.27 -0.40 -11.93
N GLY A 160 -4.46 -0.01 -12.91
CA GLY A 160 -4.76 1.01 -13.90
C GLY A 160 -4.57 2.45 -13.37
N PRO A 161 -4.86 3.47 -14.19
CA PRO A 161 -4.74 4.86 -13.77
C PRO A 161 -5.62 5.15 -12.56
N SER A 162 -5.03 5.73 -11.51
CA SER A 162 -5.81 6.22 -10.37
C SER A 162 -6.80 7.27 -10.84
N ALA A 163 -8.06 7.16 -10.42
CA ALA A 163 -8.99 8.27 -10.52
C ALA A 163 -8.39 9.39 -9.65
N GLY A 164 -7.88 10.44 -10.30
CA GLY A 164 -7.25 11.56 -9.60
C GLY A 164 -8.17 12.14 -8.51
N PRO A 165 -7.63 12.95 -7.58
CA PRO A 165 -8.43 13.52 -6.51
C PRO A 165 -9.70 14.16 -7.08
N LEU A 166 -10.86 13.82 -6.50
CA LEU A 166 -12.15 14.40 -6.86
C LEU A 166 -11.98 15.93 -6.88
N GLN A 167 -11.98 16.52 -8.06
CA GLN A 167 -12.02 17.97 -8.20
C GLN A 167 -13.39 18.39 -7.69
N VAL A 168 -13.48 18.84 -6.45
CA VAL A 168 -14.67 19.51 -5.93
C VAL A 168 -14.73 20.85 -6.66
N PRO A 169 -15.72 21.10 -7.54
CA PRO A 169 -15.81 22.40 -8.20
C PRO A 169 -15.98 23.46 -7.12
N VAL A 170 -15.04 24.41 -7.06
CA VAL A 170 -15.19 25.63 -6.25
C VAL A 170 -16.40 26.36 -6.83
N ALA A 171 -17.50 26.37 -6.08
CA ALA A 171 -18.66 27.18 -6.41
C ALA A 171 -18.20 28.64 -6.56
N GLN A 172 -18.30 29.17 -7.78
CA GLN A 172 -18.07 30.58 -8.05
C GLN A 172 -19.23 31.35 -7.39
N ALA A 173 -18.87 32.25 -6.48
CA ALA A 173 -19.78 33.17 -5.81
C ALA A 173 -20.22 34.31 -6.74
#